data_AF-A0A7S3BP09-F1
#
_entry.id   AF-A0A7S3BP09-F1
#
_cell.length_a   1.000
_cell.length_b   1.000
_cell.length_c   1.000
_cell.angle_alpha   90.00
_cell.angle_beta   90.00
_cell.angle_gamma   90.00
#
_symmetry.space_group_name_H-M   'P 1'
#
loop_
_entity.id
_entity.type
_entity.pdbx_description
1 polymer ?
#
loop_
_entity_poly.entity_id
_entity_poly.type
_entity_poly.pdbx_seq_one_letter_code
_entity_poly.pdbx_strand_id
1 'polypeptide(L)'
;HMGPDDTHGQQPPSPLAGGAEAEGALPLLAPDLCVYERYLSVYGRRVGYPGGGEVAFDVVGHPRCAFRFVTVFPWDRERKEVTLVREFAQGPNASVWSLPTGGFSEAAHGALGEGGLLAAARAELAEEA
;
A
#
# COMPACT_ATOMS: atom_id res chain seq x y z
N HIS A 1 -7.23 25.39 -32.45
CA HIS A 1 -5.88 25.22 -31.89
C HIS A 1 -6.07 25.25 -30.37
N MET A 2 -6.23 24.09 -29.74
CA MET A 2 -6.28 23.99 -28.26
C MET A 2 -4.85 23.83 -27.78
N GLY A 3 -4.41 24.71 -26.88
CA GLY A 3 -3.10 24.61 -26.25
C GLY A 3 -3.01 23.38 -25.34
N PRO A 4 -1.79 22.93 -25.00
CA PRO A 4 -1.60 21.89 -24.00
C PRO A 4 -2.15 22.37 -22.66
N ASP A 5 -2.97 21.52 -22.06
CA ASP A 5 -3.57 21.69 -20.74
C ASP A 5 -2.45 21.59 -19.70
N ASP A 6 -1.93 22.73 -19.26
CA ASP A 6 -0.95 22.85 -18.16
C ASP A 6 -1.62 22.53 -16.82
N THR A 7 -2.09 21.30 -16.67
CA THR A 7 -2.31 20.68 -15.37
C THR A 7 -1.02 19.99 -14.97
N HIS A 8 0.00 20.77 -14.63
CA HIS A 8 1.15 20.28 -13.85
C HIS A 8 0.65 19.93 -12.45
N GLY A 9 -0.04 18.78 -12.38
CA GLY A 9 -0.41 18.11 -11.16
C GLY A 9 0.84 17.84 -10.36
N GLN A 10 0.78 18.16 -9.06
CA GLN A 10 1.80 17.74 -8.11
C GLN A 10 2.07 16.25 -8.33
N GLN A 11 3.34 15.91 -8.52
CA GLN A 11 3.77 14.52 -8.54
C GLN A 11 3.22 13.83 -7.28
N PRO A 12 2.49 12.72 -7.40
CA PRO A 12 1.94 12.05 -6.23
C PRO A 12 3.09 11.62 -5.30
N PRO A 13 2.89 11.66 -3.98
CA PRO A 13 3.94 11.42 -3.01
C PRO A 13 4.62 10.06 -3.28
N SER A 14 5.96 10.02 -3.16
CA SER A 14 6.70 8.78 -3.38
C SER A 14 6.25 7.70 -2.37
N PRO A 15 6.18 6.42 -2.79
CA PRO A 15 5.68 5.31 -2.00
C PRO A 15 6.28 5.13 -0.61
N LEU A 16 7.46 5.70 -0.34
CA LEU A 16 8.16 5.58 0.94
C LEU A 16 8.71 6.90 1.49
N ALA A 17 8.26 8.07 1.00
CA ALA A 17 8.85 9.38 1.35
C ALA A 17 8.72 9.82 2.83
N GLY A 18 8.25 8.95 3.73
CA GLY A 18 8.05 9.24 5.15
C GLY A 18 8.25 8.05 6.09
N GLY A 19 8.86 6.95 5.63
CA GLY A 19 9.31 5.88 6.52
C GLY A 19 10.76 6.16 6.94
N ALA A 20 11.10 6.04 8.22
CA ALA A 20 12.49 5.93 8.63
C ALA A 20 13.15 4.84 7.75
N GLU A 21 14.30 5.13 7.15
CA GLU A 21 15.02 4.14 6.34
C GLU A 21 15.21 2.89 7.21
N ALA A 22 14.46 1.83 6.88
CA ALA A 22 14.49 0.61 7.66
C ALA A 22 15.92 0.07 7.64
N GLU A 23 16.37 -0.48 8.76
CA GLU A 23 17.70 -1.07 8.86
C GLU A 23 17.88 -2.10 7.72
N GLY A 24 18.86 -1.87 6.84
CA GLY A 24 19.09 -2.71 5.65
C GLY A 24 18.39 -2.26 4.35
N ALA A 25 17.73 -1.10 4.31
CA ALA A 25 17.19 -0.53 3.07
C ALA A 25 18.31 -0.20 2.08
N LEU A 26 18.11 -0.55 0.81
CA LEU A 26 19.03 -0.16 -0.27
C LEU A 26 18.81 1.31 -0.64
N PRO A 27 19.88 2.10 -0.83
CA PRO A 27 19.77 3.51 -1.19
C PRO A 27 19.05 3.68 -2.53
N LEU A 28 18.09 4.61 -2.57
CA LEU A 28 17.48 5.05 -3.81
C LEU A 28 18.50 5.83 -4.63
N LEU A 29 18.65 5.47 -5.91
CA LEU A 29 19.56 6.16 -6.84
C LEU A 29 18.94 7.42 -7.43
N ALA A 30 17.61 7.51 -7.39
CA ALA A 30 16.80 8.66 -7.82
C ALA A 30 15.44 8.61 -7.13
N PRO A 31 14.69 9.73 -7.05
CA PRO A 31 13.31 9.73 -6.59
C PRO A 31 12.44 8.78 -7.44
N ASP A 32 11.45 8.16 -6.79
CA ASP A 32 10.48 7.31 -7.51
C ASP A 32 9.71 8.13 -8.56
N LEU A 33 9.65 7.61 -9.80
CA LEU A 33 8.91 8.23 -10.89
C LEU A 33 7.54 7.56 -11.03
N CYS A 34 6.45 8.31 -10.90
CA CYS A 34 5.12 7.80 -11.21
C CYS A 34 5.00 7.59 -12.73
N VAL A 35 4.89 6.34 -13.16
CA VAL A 35 4.81 5.97 -14.59
C VAL A 35 3.37 5.65 -15.02
N TYR A 36 2.47 5.39 -14.07
CA TYR A 36 1.05 5.16 -14.30
C TYR A 36 0.24 5.49 -13.05
N GLU A 37 -0.93 6.14 -13.21
CA GLU A 37 -1.81 6.51 -12.09
C GLU A 37 -3.29 6.34 -12.46
N ARG A 38 -3.98 5.46 -11.74
CA ARG A 38 -5.45 5.34 -11.71
C ARG A 38 -5.93 4.83 -10.34
N TYR A 39 -6.65 3.70 -10.32
CA TYR A 39 -7.02 3.03 -9.08
C TYR A 39 -5.77 2.52 -8.36
N LEU A 40 -4.90 1.80 -9.07
CA LEU A 40 -3.53 1.55 -8.62
C LEU A 40 -2.57 2.48 -9.37
N SER A 41 -1.49 2.85 -8.70
CA SER A 41 -0.39 3.63 -9.25
C SER A 41 0.87 2.77 -9.32
N VAL A 42 1.66 2.98 -10.36
CA VAL A 42 2.93 2.28 -10.62
C VAL A 42 4.04 3.32 -10.61
N TYR A 43 5.10 3.02 -9.84
CA TYR A 43 6.27 3.86 -9.71
C TYR A 43 7.51 3.10 -10.14
N GLY A 44 8.32 3.67 -11.03
CA GLY A 44 9.64 3.15 -11.34
C GLY A 44 10.62 3.48 -10.22
N ARG A 45 11.23 2.45 -9.63
CA ARG A 45 12.22 2.57 -8.56
C ARG A 45 13.59 2.05 -9.01
N ARG A 46 14.65 2.76 -8.63
CA ARG A 46 16.05 2.36 -8.84
C ARG A 46 16.81 2.38 -7.52
N VAL A 47 17.46 1.26 -7.18
CA VAL A 47 18.24 1.10 -5.95
C VAL A 47 19.68 0.67 -6.24
N GLY A 48 20.61 1.08 -5.39
CA GLY A 48 22.02 0.67 -5.42
C GLY A 48 22.33 -0.42 -4.40
N TYR A 49 23.09 -1.43 -4.80
CA TYR A 49 23.59 -2.48 -3.90
C TYR A 49 24.97 -2.11 -3.35
N PRO A 50 25.33 -2.57 -2.13
CA PRO A 50 26.66 -2.33 -1.55
C PRO A 50 27.85 -2.77 -2.42
N GLY A 51 27.64 -3.71 -3.36
CA GLY A 51 28.64 -4.17 -4.32
C GLY A 51 28.72 -3.37 -5.63
N GLY A 52 28.03 -2.24 -5.76
CA GLY A 52 28.01 -1.39 -6.96
C GLY A 52 27.03 -1.83 -8.04
N GLY A 53 26.23 -2.87 -7.80
CA GLY A 53 25.14 -3.26 -8.70
C GLY A 53 23.94 -2.33 -8.59
N GLU A 54 23.24 -2.09 -9.70
CA GLU A 54 21.98 -1.35 -9.73
C GLU A 54 20.83 -2.28 -10.13
N VAL A 55 19.66 -2.08 -9.52
CA VAL A 55 18.43 -2.77 -9.93
C VAL A 55 17.30 -1.76 -10.09
N ALA A 56 16.55 -1.91 -11.19
CA ALA A 56 15.32 -1.18 -11.46
C ALA A 56 14.12 -2.12 -11.34
N PHE A 57 13.05 -1.67 -10.69
CA PHE A 57 11.81 -2.44 -10.54
C PHE A 57 10.60 -1.51 -10.34
N ASP A 58 9.41 -2.05 -10.56
CA ASP A 58 8.16 -1.33 -10.36
C ASP A 58 7.64 -1.50 -8.94
N VAL A 59 7.17 -0.40 -8.35
CA VAL A 59 6.43 -0.37 -7.09
C VAL A 59 4.97 -0.10 -7.40
N VAL A 60 4.10 -1.05 -7.07
CA VAL A 60 2.65 -0.95 -7.29
C VAL A 60 1.96 -0.72 -5.96
N GLY A 61 1.00 0.20 -5.91
CA GLY A 61 0.12 0.36 -4.75
C GLY A 61 -0.85 1.52 -4.92
N HIS A 62 -1.45 1.94 -3.81
CA HIS A 62 -2.43 3.02 -3.80
C HIS A 62 -1.89 4.21 -2.97
N PRO A 63 -1.60 5.37 -3.59
CA PRO A 63 -0.97 6.50 -2.89
C PRO A 63 -1.83 7.07 -1.78
N ARG A 64 -3.16 7.04 -1.94
CA ARG A 64 -4.09 7.47 -0.86
C ARG A 64 -4.11 6.51 0.32
N CYS A 65 -3.55 5.31 0.16
CA CYS A 65 -3.40 4.35 1.24
C CYS A 65 -2.01 4.41 1.91
N ALA A 66 -1.20 5.41 1.56
CA ALA A 66 0.21 5.48 1.93
C ALA A 66 0.99 4.17 1.65
N PHE A 67 0.58 3.41 0.62
CA PHE A 67 1.13 2.09 0.27
C PHE A 67 1.10 1.07 1.43
N ARG A 68 0.13 1.22 2.33
CA ARG A 68 -0.02 0.37 3.52
C ARG A 68 -1.38 -0.29 3.52
N PHE A 69 -1.34 -1.59 3.77
CA PHE A 69 -2.51 -2.43 3.94
C PHE A 69 -2.37 -3.16 5.27
N VAL A 70 -3.51 -3.40 5.92
CA VAL A 70 -3.59 -4.22 7.13
C VAL A 70 -4.31 -5.51 6.79
N THR A 71 -3.84 -6.61 7.37
CA THR A 71 -4.51 -7.91 7.29
C THR A 71 -4.73 -8.38 8.73
N VAL A 72 -5.96 -8.72 9.06
CA VAL A 72 -6.36 -9.09 10.41
C VAL A 72 -6.45 -10.60 10.52
N PHE A 73 -5.87 -11.18 11.57
CA PHE A 73 -6.11 -12.58 11.91
C PHE A 73 -7.12 -12.68 13.08
N PRO A 74 -8.43 -12.83 12.80
CA PRO A 74 -9.46 -12.78 13.83
C PRO A 74 -9.61 -14.12 14.55
N TRP A 75 -8.80 -14.33 15.59
CA TRP A 75 -8.86 -15.53 16.40
C TRP A 75 -9.90 -15.44 17.51
N ASP A 76 -10.97 -16.23 17.41
CA ASP A 76 -11.91 -16.47 18.50
C ASP A 76 -11.28 -17.46 19.50
N ARG A 77 -10.97 -16.97 20.69
CA ARG A 77 -10.32 -17.75 21.74
C ARG A 77 -11.23 -18.79 22.38
N GLU A 78 -12.54 -18.57 22.41
CA GLU A 78 -13.49 -19.50 23.04
C GLU A 78 -13.80 -20.65 22.08
N ARG A 79 -14.09 -20.32 20.82
CA ARG A 79 -14.46 -21.28 19.78
C ARG A 79 -13.24 -21.96 19.15
N LYS A 80 -12.05 -21.35 19.29
CA LYS A 80 -10.81 -21.78 18.62
C LYS A 80 -10.96 -21.75 17.10
N GLU A 81 -11.61 -20.70 16.61
CA GLU A 81 -11.97 -20.52 15.20
C GLU A 81 -11.37 -19.22 14.66
N VAL A 82 -11.23 -19.16 13.33
CA VAL A 82 -10.84 -17.96 12.59
C VAL A 82 -11.96 -17.61 11.62
N THR A 83 -12.39 -16.35 11.63
CA THR A 83 -13.32 -15.85 10.61
C THR A 83 -12.56 -15.55 9.32
N LEU A 84 -13.05 -16.10 8.20
CA LEU A 84 -12.57 -15.82 6.86
C LEU A 84 -13.67 -15.14 6.06
N VAL A 85 -13.26 -14.25 5.15
CA VAL A 85 -14.13 -13.57 4.19
C VAL A 85 -14.09 -14.35 2.88
N ARG A 86 -15.26 -14.52 2.24
CA ARG A 86 -15.34 -15.05 0.87
C ARG A 86 -15.73 -13.93 -0.07
N GLU A 87 -14.80 -13.58 -0.96
CA GLU A 87 -14.97 -12.46 -1.88
C GLU A 87 -14.57 -12.84 -3.30
N PHE A 88 -15.00 -12.04 -4.27
CA PHE A 88 -14.54 -12.19 -5.65
C PHE A 88 -13.30 -11.32 -5.87
N ALA A 89 -12.14 -11.96 -6.06
CA ALA A 89 -10.89 -11.28 -6.32
C ALA A 89 -10.68 -11.10 -7.83
N GLN A 90 -10.59 -9.84 -8.26
CA GLN A 90 -10.46 -9.48 -9.67
C GLN A 90 -9.14 -9.95 -10.29
N GLY A 91 -8.03 -9.90 -9.54
CA GLY A 91 -6.71 -10.35 -10.01
C GLY A 91 -6.71 -11.80 -10.52
N PRO A 92 -7.10 -12.78 -9.69
CA PRO A 92 -7.25 -14.16 -10.13
C PRO A 92 -8.57 -14.44 -10.89
N ASN A 93 -9.50 -13.47 -10.96
CA ASN A 93 -10.82 -13.61 -11.55
C ASN A 93 -11.63 -14.80 -10.96
N ALA A 94 -11.61 -14.94 -9.64
CA ALA A 94 -12.20 -16.07 -8.94
C ALA A 94 -12.70 -15.68 -7.53
N SER A 95 -13.63 -16.46 -6.99
CA SER A 95 -13.96 -16.37 -5.57
C SER A 95 -12.85 -16.97 -4.72
N VAL A 96 -12.34 -16.21 -3.76
CA VAL A 96 -11.25 -16.61 -2.86
C VAL A 96 -11.70 -16.51 -1.41
N TRP A 97 -10.97 -17.20 -0.53
CA TRP A 97 -11.05 -16.99 0.91
C TRP A 97 -9.88 -16.12 1.35
N SER A 98 -10.18 -15.05 2.07
CA SER A 98 -9.20 -14.10 2.58
C SER A 98 -9.43 -13.84 4.06
N LEU A 99 -8.40 -13.29 4.70
CA LEU A 99 -8.53 -12.66 6.00
C LEU A 99 -9.07 -11.24 5.81
N PRO A 100 -9.80 -10.68 6.80
CA PRO A 100 -10.23 -9.29 6.72
C PRO A 100 -9.05 -8.36 6.44
N THR A 101 -9.18 -7.51 5.43
CA THR A 101 -8.04 -6.75 4.91
C THR A 101 -8.45 -5.46 4.23
N GLY A 102 -7.63 -4.42 4.37
CA GLY A 102 -7.90 -3.16 3.68
C GLY A 102 -6.79 -2.13 3.78
N GLY A 103 -7.02 -0.99 3.13
CA GLY A 103 -6.02 0.05 2.92
C GLY A 103 -6.03 1.10 4.03
N PHE A 104 -4.85 1.46 4.55
CA PHE A 104 -4.75 2.51 5.56
C PHE A 104 -5.02 3.89 4.96
N SER A 105 -5.95 4.69 5.48
CA SER A 105 -6.03 6.13 5.16
C SER A 105 -5.91 6.99 6.41
N GLU A 106 -5.11 8.06 6.35
CA GLU A 106 -4.96 8.97 7.51
C GLU A 106 -6.28 9.65 7.88
N ALA A 107 -7.11 9.94 6.87
CA ALA A 107 -8.42 10.57 7.06
C ALA A 107 -9.38 9.69 7.90
N ALA A 108 -9.33 8.36 7.75
CA ALA A 108 -10.20 7.44 8.48
C ALA A 108 -9.55 6.89 9.76
N HIS A 109 -8.22 6.69 9.76
CA HIS A 109 -7.53 5.92 10.79
C HIS A 109 -6.60 6.76 11.68
N GLY A 110 -6.45 8.05 11.37
CA GLY A 110 -5.54 8.96 12.07
C GLY A 110 -4.11 8.89 11.54
N ALA A 111 -3.19 9.53 12.26
CA ALA A 111 -1.80 9.65 11.82
C ALA A 111 -1.13 8.28 11.64
N LEU A 112 -0.26 8.19 10.63
CA LEU A 112 0.53 7.00 10.38
C LEU A 112 1.42 6.65 11.59
N GLY A 113 1.28 5.41 12.06
CA GLY A 113 2.00 4.84 13.18
C GLY A 113 1.30 3.59 13.68
N GLU A 114 1.81 2.98 14.76
CA GLU A 114 1.20 1.77 15.35
C GLU A 114 -0.28 2.00 15.69
N GLY A 115 -0.61 3.15 16.28
CA GLY A 115 -1.99 3.51 16.61
C GLY A 115 -2.91 3.61 15.38
N GLY A 116 -2.45 4.25 14.31
CA GLY A 116 -3.22 4.38 13.07
C GLY A 116 -3.39 3.05 12.33
N LEU A 117 -2.34 2.22 12.30
CA LEU A 117 -2.43 0.87 11.72
C LEU A 117 -3.35 -0.04 12.54
N LEU A 118 -3.33 0.07 13.87
CA LEU A 118 -4.26 -0.64 14.74
C LEU A 118 -5.71 -0.16 14.54
N ALA A 119 -5.92 1.14 14.36
CA ALA A 119 -7.25 1.69 14.05
C ALA A 119 -7.78 1.16 12.71
N ALA A 120 -6.94 1.13 11.68
CA ALA A 120 -7.27 0.51 10.40
C ALA A 120 -7.65 -0.97 10.58
N ALA A 121 -6.81 -1.76 11.26
CA ALA A 121 -7.08 -3.18 11.49
C ALA A 121 -8.40 -3.43 12.25
N ARG A 122 -8.76 -2.55 13.19
CA ARG A 122 -10.05 -2.62 13.90
C ARG A 122 -11.23 -2.27 13.00
N ALA A 123 -11.08 -1.29 12.12
CA ALA A 123 -12.11 -0.91 11.16
C ALA A 123 -12.39 -2.06 10.19
N GLU A 124 -11.35 -2.58 9.52
CA GLU A 124 -11.51 -3.70 8.57
C GLU A 124 -12.13 -4.94 9.22
N LEU A 125 -11.72 -5.25 10.46
CA LEU A 125 -12.33 -6.34 11.20
C LEU A 125 -13.83 -6.13 11.44
N ALA A 126 -14.24 -4.91 11.80
CA ALA A 126 -15.64 -4.59 12.09
C ALA A 126 -16.52 -4.49 10.83
N GLU A 127 -15.91 -4.21 9.67
CA GLU A 127 -16.63 -4.10 8.40
C GLU A 127 -16.86 -5.47 7.74
N GLU A 128 -15.92 -6.42 7.91
CA GLU A 128 -15.93 -7.69 7.16
C GLU A 128 -16.21 -8.96 7.99
N ALA A 129 -16.21 -8.88 9.33
CA ALA A 129 -16.32 -10.05 10.21
C ALA A 129 -17.25 -9.90 11.42
#